data_AF-A0A1D8KAT9-F1
#
_entry.id   AF-A0A1D8KAT9-F1
#
_cell.length_a   1.000
_cell.length_b   1.000
_cell.length_c   1.000
_cell.angle_alpha   90.00
_cell.angle_beta   90.00
_cell.angle_gamma   90.00
#
_symmetry.space_group_name_H-M   'P 1'
#
loop_
_entity.id
_entity.type
_entity.pdbx_description
1 polymer ?
#
loop_
_entity_poly.entity_id
_entity_poly.type
_entity_poly.pdbx_seq_one_letter_code
_entity_poly.pdbx_strand_id
1 'polypeptide(L)'
;MNPQTEPEDFFQANPLSPEAIVVTGETRNGKACRIVDNTGSIDIAELRALLDQLIEDGRFGLSGRSLAGDSRMVIGAPDFTHIQFGETVYRFVLFPYEARIEAF
;
A
#
# COMPACT_ATOMS: atom_id res chain seq x y z
N MET A 1 2.37 -3.11 -26.87
CA MET A 1 1.98 -2.03 -25.95
C MET A 1 1.68 -2.71 -24.63
N ASN A 2 2.53 -2.55 -23.62
CA ASN A 2 2.22 -3.06 -22.28
C ASN A 2 1.26 -2.08 -21.63
N PRO A 3 0.12 -2.53 -21.06
CA PRO A 3 -0.68 -1.66 -20.23
C PRO A 3 0.09 -1.48 -18.92
N GLN A 4 0.88 -0.41 -18.85
CA GLN A 4 1.35 0.08 -17.57
C GLN A 4 0.09 0.62 -16.89
N THR A 5 -0.49 -0.13 -15.96
CA THR A 5 -1.61 0.35 -15.15
C THR A 5 -1.09 1.54 -14.35
N GLU A 6 -1.41 2.74 -14.83
CA GLU A 6 -1.07 3.99 -14.16
C GLU A 6 -1.79 4.01 -12.79
N PRO A 7 -1.20 4.59 -11.74
CA PRO A 7 -1.81 4.62 -10.42
C PRO A 7 -3.22 5.23 -10.43
N GLU A 8 -3.47 6.19 -11.33
CA GLU A 8 -4.78 6.80 -11.56
C GLU A 8 -5.84 5.79 -12.04
N ASP A 9 -5.49 4.87 -12.93
CA ASP A 9 -6.38 3.82 -13.43
C ASP A 9 -6.76 2.83 -12.31
N PHE A 10 -5.81 2.51 -11.42
CA PHE A 10 -6.08 1.66 -10.25
C PHE A 10 -7.11 2.29 -9.31
N PHE A 11 -6.98 3.59 -9.00
CA PHE A 11 -7.92 4.29 -8.12
C PHE A 11 -9.31 4.42 -8.72
N GLN A 12 -9.40 4.55 -10.05
CA GLN A 12 -10.68 4.58 -10.76
C GLN A 12 -11.34 3.18 -10.80
N ALA A 13 -10.55 2.13 -11.03
CA ALA A 13 -11.04 0.76 -11.05
C ALA A 13 -11.41 0.24 -9.65
N ASN A 14 -10.74 0.73 -8.61
CA ASN A 14 -10.93 0.34 -7.21
C ASN A 14 -11.25 1.58 -6.36
N PRO A 15 -12.48 2.11 -6.45
CA PRO A 15 -12.91 3.22 -5.62
C PRO A 15 -12.92 2.82 -4.14
N LEU A 16 -12.75 3.81 -3.26
CA LEU A 16 -12.83 3.55 -1.83
C LEU A 16 -14.26 3.17 -1.42
N SER A 17 -14.36 2.06 -0.72
CA SER A 17 -15.57 1.62 -0.04
C SER A 17 -15.99 2.64 1.02
N PRO A 18 -17.29 2.79 1.30
CA PRO A 18 -17.76 3.63 2.41
C PRO A 18 -17.31 3.11 3.78
N GLU A 19 -16.98 1.82 3.86
CA GLU A 19 -16.47 1.15 5.05
C GLU A 19 -14.94 1.18 5.14
N ALA A 20 -14.26 1.87 4.22
CA ALA A 20 -12.81 1.91 4.20
C ALA A 20 -12.24 2.56 5.46
N ILE A 21 -11.26 1.90 6.06
CA ILE A 21 -10.55 2.39 7.25
C ILE A 21 -9.24 3.02 6.79
N VAL A 22 -9.04 4.30 7.14
CA VAL A 22 -7.83 5.05 6.78
C VAL A 22 -7.03 5.37 8.03
N VAL A 23 -5.77 4.96 8.05
CA VAL A 23 -4.82 5.33 9.10
C VAL A 23 -3.71 6.18 8.49
N THR A 24 -3.50 7.37 9.04
CA THR A 24 -2.49 8.33 8.58
C THR A 24 -1.28 8.34 9.50
N GLY A 25 -0.11 8.61 8.93
CA GLY A 25 1.15 8.75 9.65
C GLY A 25 2.09 9.71 8.92
N GLU A 26 3.30 9.80 9.44
CA GLU A 26 4.36 10.63 8.89
C GLU A 26 5.62 9.78 8.68
N THR A 27 6.14 9.78 7.46
CA THR A 27 7.41 9.13 7.14
C THR A 27 8.57 9.77 7.90
N ARG A 28 9.71 9.06 8.01
CA ARG A 28 10.94 9.58 8.64
C ARG A 28 11.43 10.92 8.06
N ASN A 29 11.04 11.25 6.83
CA ASN A 29 11.42 12.50 6.15
C ASN A 29 10.35 13.61 6.31
N GLY A 30 9.38 13.44 7.21
CA GLY A 30 8.33 14.43 7.48
C GLY A 30 7.24 14.50 6.40
N LYS A 31 7.14 13.50 5.52
CA LYS A 31 6.07 13.43 4.51
C LYS A 31 4.90 12.63 5.04
N ALA A 32 3.69 13.16 4.88
CA ALA A 32 2.47 12.43 5.22
C ALA A 32 2.36 11.15 4.38
N CYS A 33 2.04 10.03 5.03
CA CYS A 33 1.72 8.76 4.39
C CYS A 33 0.46 8.18 5.02
N ARG A 34 -0.18 7.24 4.32
CA ARG A 34 -1.37 6.56 4.86
C ARG A 34 -1.42 5.10 4.44
N ILE A 35 -2.13 4.31 5.23
CA ILE A 35 -2.61 2.99 4.84
C ILE A 35 -4.14 3.02 4.80
N VAL A 36 -4.71 2.39 3.78
CA VAL A 36 -6.16 2.30 3.57
C VAL A 36 -6.53 0.83 3.49
N ASP A 37 -7.35 0.38 4.43
CA ASP A 37 -8.07 -0.89 4.30
C ASP A 37 -9.39 -0.64 3.59
N ASN A 38 -9.48 -1.03 2.33
CA ASN A 38 -10.69 -0.87 1.54
C ASN A 38 -11.77 -1.92 1.86
N THR A 39 -11.42 -2.94 2.65
CA THR A 39 -12.33 -4.01 3.06
C THR A 39 -13.08 -3.71 4.36
N GLY A 40 -12.60 -2.71 5.14
CA GLY A 40 -13.17 -2.35 6.44
C GLY A 40 -13.11 -3.45 7.49
N SER A 41 -12.32 -4.51 7.25
CA SER A 41 -12.33 -5.74 8.04
C SER A 41 -11.13 -5.85 8.98
N ILE A 42 -10.11 -5.02 8.80
CA ILE A 42 -8.86 -5.08 9.57
C ILE A 42 -8.91 -4.11 10.74
N ASP A 43 -8.50 -4.56 11.91
CA ASP A 43 -8.47 -3.73 13.11
C ASP A 43 -7.50 -2.54 12.97
N ILE A 44 -7.89 -1.38 13.51
CA ILE A 44 -7.10 -0.15 13.43
C ILE A 44 -5.72 -0.31 14.07
N ALA A 45 -5.58 -1.12 15.13
CA ALA A 45 -4.30 -1.37 15.77
C ALA A 45 -3.35 -2.15 14.85
N GLU A 46 -3.86 -3.15 14.13
CA GLU A 46 -3.09 -3.93 13.14
C GLU A 46 -2.67 -3.03 11.96
N LEU A 47 -3.58 -2.20 11.46
CA LEU A 47 -3.28 -1.22 10.41
C LEU A 47 -2.22 -0.22 10.86
N ARG A 48 -2.28 0.25 12.10
CA ARG A 48 -1.27 1.17 12.65
C ARG A 48 0.08 0.48 12.81
N ALA A 49 0.12 -0.74 13.34
CA ALA A 49 1.34 -1.52 13.45
C ALA A 49 2.01 -1.75 12.09
N LEU A 50 1.22 -2.08 11.06
CA LEU A 50 1.72 -2.20 9.69
C LEU A 50 2.22 -0.86 9.14
N LEU A 51 1.48 0.23 9.35
CA LEU A 51 1.90 1.56 8.90
C LEU A 51 3.24 1.96 9.53
N ASP A 52 3.39 1.74 10.83
CA ASP A 52 4.62 2.04 11.57
C ASP A 52 5.79 1.21 11.04
N GLN A 53 5.60 -0.10 10.78
CA GLN A 53 6.62 -0.95 10.15
C GLN A 53 7.04 -0.45 8.77
N LEU A 54 6.07 -0.08 7.91
CA LEU A 54 6.36 0.45 6.57
C LEU A 54 7.15 1.77 6.63
N ILE A 55 6.85 2.64 7.61
CA ILE A 55 7.60 3.87 7.86
C ILE A 55 9.01 3.55 8.37
N GLU A 56 9.13 2.59 9.28
CA GLU A 56 10.40 2.18 9.90
C GLU A 56 11.36 1.58 8.86
N ASP A 57 10.82 0.74 7.97
CA ASP A 57 11.52 0.12 6.84
C ASP A 57 11.81 1.11 5.70
N GLY A 58 11.29 2.34 5.76
CA GLY A 58 11.47 3.33 4.70
C GLY A 58 10.81 2.93 3.38
N ARG A 59 9.72 2.16 3.44
CA ARG A 59 8.97 1.68 2.26
C ARG A 59 8.21 2.82 1.57
N PHE A 60 7.86 3.87 2.31
CA PHE A 60 7.27 5.08 1.74
C PHE A 60 8.33 6.04 1.19
N GLY A 61 8.05 6.59 0.01
CA GLY A 61 8.85 7.56 -0.71
C GLY A 61 9.26 7.07 -2.10
N LEU A 62 9.86 7.97 -2.88
CA LEU A 62 10.46 7.64 -4.20
C LEU A 62 11.60 6.61 -4.09
N SER A 63 12.13 6.44 -2.88
CA SER A 63 13.22 5.54 -2.51
C SER A 63 12.77 4.21 -1.92
N GLY A 64 11.46 3.90 -1.87
CA GLY A 64 10.92 2.57 -1.51
C GLY A 64 11.26 1.49 -2.55
N ARG A 65 12.45 1.59 -3.14
CA ARG A 65 12.97 0.81 -4.25
C ARG A 65 13.99 -0.16 -3.71
N SER A 66 13.80 -1.43 -4.08
CA SER A 66 14.79 -2.50 -3.99
C SER A 66 14.86 -3.20 -2.62
N LEU A 67 13.87 -4.03 -2.31
CA LEU A 67 14.07 -5.15 -1.39
C LEU A 67 13.53 -6.49 -1.91
N ALA A 68 13.19 -6.59 -3.19
CA ALA A 68 12.88 -7.86 -3.85
C ALA A 68 13.77 -7.99 -5.10
N GLY A 69 14.82 -8.79 -5.00
CA GLY A 69 15.67 -9.12 -6.14
C GLY A 69 14.93 -10.05 -7.09
N ASP A 70 14.19 -9.49 -8.04
CA ASP A 70 13.96 -10.13 -9.34
C ASP A 70 13.65 -9.07 -10.40
N SER A 71 13.87 -9.42 -11.66
CA SER A 71 14.33 -8.52 -12.71
C SER A 71 13.25 -7.60 -13.29
N ARG A 72 13.62 -6.32 -13.52
CA ARG A 72 12.89 -5.23 -14.23
C ARG A 72 11.90 -4.44 -13.39
N MET A 73 12.42 -3.55 -12.55
CA MET A 73 11.64 -2.56 -11.82
C MET A 73 11.36 -1.32 -12.69
N VAL A 74 10.08 -1.06 -12.95
CA VAL A 74 9.61 0.18 -13.58
C VAL A 74 9.55 1.27 -12.50
N ILE A 75 10.31 2.32 -12.74
CA ILE A 75 10.39 3.53 -11.92
C ILE A 75 8.98 4.17 -11.81
N GLY A 76 8.36 4.10 -10.62
CA GLY A 76 7.10 4.82 -10.32
C GLY A 76 5.81 4.01 -10.43
N ALA A 77 5.89 2.70 -10.68
CA ALA A 77 4.72 1.81 -10.65
C ALA A 77 4.42 1.32 -9.21
N PRO A 78 3.14 1.06 -8.85
CA PRO A 78 2.78 0.47 -7.57
C PRO A 78 3.40 -0.92 -7.37
N ASP A 79 3.85 -1.20 -6.15
CA ASP A 79 4.35 -2.52 -5.76
C ASP A 79 3.18 -3.38 -5.27
N PHE A 80 2.96 -4.52 -5.91
CA PHE A 80 1.87 -5.44 -5.58
C PHE A 80 2.45 -6.63 -4.81
N THR A 81 1.97 -6.83 -3.59
CA THR A 81 2.27 -8.01 -2.78
C THR A 81 1.03 -8.52 -2.08
N HIS A 82 1.14 -9.64 -1.38
CA HIS A 82 0.04 -10.24 -0.63
C HIS A 82 0.36 -10.16 0.86
N ILE A 83 -0.63 -9.82 1.66
CA ILE A 83 -0.52 -9.77 3.12
C ILE A 83 -1.63 -10.62 3.73
N GLN A 84 -1.32 -11.28 4.84
CA GLN A 84 -2.29 -12.09 5.58
C GLN A 84 -2.57 -11.44 6.93
N PHE A 85 -3.84 -11.21 7.23
CA PHE A 85 -4.31 -10.84 8.56
C PHE A 85 -5.21 -11.96 9.08
N GLY A 86 -4.83 -12.56 10.21
CA GLY A 86 -5.51 -13.76 10.72
C GLY A 86 -5.46 -14.89 9.70
N GLU A 87 -6.64 -15.35 9.26
CA GLU A 87 -6.80 -16.45 8.28
C GLU A 87 -7.08 -15.94 6.85
N THR A 88 -7.20 -14.63 6.66
CA THR A 88 -7.57 -14.03 5.37
C THR A 88 -6.36 -13.41 4.69
N VAL A 89 -6.18 -13.73 3.41
CA VAL A 89 -5.15 -13.12 2.56
C VAL A 89 -5.79 -11.97 1.78
N TYR A 90 -5.08 -10.85 1.72
CA TYR A 90 -5.48 -9.64 1.04
C TYR A 90 -4.45 -9.22 -0.01
N ARG A 91 -4.91 -8.47 -1.02
CA ARG A 91 -4.05 -7.81 -1.98
C ARG A 91 -3.52 -6.52 -1.35
N PHE A 92 -2.21 -6.38 -1.31
CA PHE A 92 -1.54 -5.19 -0.80
C PHE A 92 -0.89 -4.44 -1.95
N VAL A 93 -1.19 -3.15 -2.05
CA VAL A 93 -0.70 -2.27 -3.11
C VAL A 93 0.00 -1.09 -2.48
N LEU A 94 1.30 -0.96 -2.73
CA LEU A 94 2.12 0.11 -2.18
C LEU A 94 2.39 1.18 -3.25
N PHE A 95 1.84 2.35 -3.03
CA PHE A 95 2.16 3.60 -3.72
C PHE A 95 3.20 4.40 -2.92
N PRO A 96 3.84 5.43 -3.51
CA PRO A 96 4.91 6.18 -2.84
C PRO A 96 4.56 6.72 -1.46
N TYR A 97 3.31 7.12 -1.19
CA TYR A 97 2.87 7.62 0.12
C TYR A 97 1.51 7.06 0.57
N GLU A 98 1.07 5.99 -0.07
CA GLU A 98 -0.21 5.34 0.23
C GLU A 98 -0.05 3.84 0.10
N ALA A 99 -0.44 3.10 1.13
CA ALA A 99 -0.62 1.65 1.04
C ALA A 99 -2.11 1.36 0.98
N ARG A 100 -2.53 0.42 0.12
CA ARG A 100 -3.90 -0.05 0.03
C ARG A 100 -4.00 -1.53 0.27
N ILE A 101 -5.02 -1.93 1.01
CA ILE A 101 -5.39 -3.33 1.23
C ILE A 101 -6.76 -3.54 0.59
N GLU A 102 -6.80 -4.46 -0.35
CA GLU A 102 -8.00 -4.82 -1.10
C GLU A 102 -8.30 -6.31 -0.88
N ALA A 103 -9.58 -6.67 -0.96
CA ALA A 103 -9.98 -8.07 -1.10
C ALA A 103 -9.47 -8.63 -2.45
N PHE A 104 -9.32 -9.95 -2.55
CA PHE A 104 -8.94 -10.60 -3.80
C PHE A 104 -10.05 -10.56 -4.85
#